data_AF-A0A1G2XS70-F1
#
_entry.id   AF-A0A1G2XS70-F1
#
_cell.length_a   1.000
_cell.length_b   1.000
_cell.length_c   1.000
_cell.angle_alpha   90.00
_cell.angle_beta   90.00
_cell.angle_gamma   90.00
#
_symmetry.space_group_name_H-M   'P 1'
#
loop_
_entity.id
_entity.type
_entity.pdbx_description
1 polymer ?
#
loop_
_entity_poly.entity_id
_entity_poly.type
_entity_poly.pdbx_seq_one_letter_code
_entity_poly.pdbx_strand_id
1 'polypeptide(L)'
;MVVLGFVFHGILHYEPATIAILGAAILLIISKESTHHILKELEWPTLFFFIGLFIIVGGVVKAGLISKLSESMILLTKPSPENMFLTAITTLWFSAISSAIIDNIPFVASMIPLITDTAHAVLPSGMDFKSVVQHSTLMPVWWPLALGACLGGNGTPVGASANVITIGLAEKAGYPISFRKFIVYAIPITIETLIISNIYIWLRYYIFN
;
A
#
# COMPACT_ATOMS: atom_id res chain seq x y z
N MET A 1 11.34 -22.85 -7.93
CA MET A 1 12.33 -21.84 -8.36
C MET A 1 11.84 -20.42 -8.10
N VAL A 2 10.69 -19.99 -8.65
CA VAL A 2 10.18 -18.61 -8.48
C VAL A 2 9.91 -18.24 -7.03
N VAL A 3 9.26 -19.12 -6.26
CA VAL A 3 8.99 -18.91 -4.83
C VAL A 3 10.29 -18.74 -4.02
N LEU A 4 11.28 -19.62 -4.24
CA LEU A 4 12.59 -19.48 -3.61
C LEU A 4 13.31 -18.20 -4.05
N GLY A 5 13.22 -17.85 -5.34
CA GLY A 5 13.74 -16.58 -5.86
C GLY A 5 13.14 -15.39 -5.12
N PHE A 6 11.82 -15.33 -4.93
CA PHE A 6 11.19 -14.28 -4.13
C PHE A 6 11.70 -14.28 -2.68
N VAL A 7 11.86 -15.43 -2.03
CA VAL A 7 12.39 -15.46 -0.65
C VAL A 7 13.80 -14.88 -0.57
N PHE A 8 14.65 -15.16 -1.56
CA PHE A 8 16.06 -14.75 -1.56
C PHE A 8 16.36 -13.48 -2.37
N HIS A 9 15.34 -12.80 -2.90
CA HIS A 9 15.53 -11.67 -3.83
C HIS A 9 16.37 -10.54 -3.23
N GLY A 10 16.20 -10.28 -1.92
CA GLY A 10 16.94 -9.24 -1.20
C GLY A 10 18.43 -9.55 -1.04
N ILE A 11 18.79 -10.82 -0.84
CA ILE A 11 20.19 -11.28 -0.77
C ILE A 11 20.82 -11.26 -2.16
N LEU A 12 20.03 -11.59 -3.19
CA LEU A 12 20.49 -11.63 -4.58
C LEU A 12 20.54 -10.25 -5.24
N HIS A 13 20.11 -9.19 -4.54
CA HIS A 13 19.99 -7.82 -5.08
C HIS A 13 19.19 -7.74 -6.39
N TYR A 14 18.23 -8.64 -6.58
CA TYR A 14 17.32 -8.61 -7.71
C TYR A 14 15.97 -8.03 -7.31
N GLU A 15 15.38 -7.29 -8.25
CA GLU A 15 14.00 -6.85 -8.10
C GLU A 15 13.06 -8.06 -8.20
N PRO A 16 11.97 -8.09 -7.42
CA PRO A 16 10.96 -9.15 -7.50
C PRO A 16 10.44 -9.37 -8.94
N ALA A 17 10.30 -8.29 -9.72
CA ALA A 17 9.87 -8.34 -11.11
C ALA A 17 10.85 -9.13 -12.00
N THR A 18 12.16 -8.96 -11.80
CA THR A 18 13.20 -9.70 -12.53
C THR A 18 13.07 -11.20 -12.27
N ILE A 19 12.85 -11.60 -11.02
CA ILE A 19 12.68 -13.00 -10.63
C ILE A 19 11.39 -13.59 -11.22
N ALA A 20 10.30 -12.83 -11.21
CA ALA A 20 9.03 -13.24 -11.78
C ALA A 20 9.15 -13.49 -13.29
N ILE A 21 9.74 -12.55 -14.03
CA ILE A 21 9.90 -12.64 -15.49
C ILE A 21 10.88 -13.76 -15.85
N LEU A 22 12.01 -13.87 -15.15
CA LEU A 22 12.97 -14.96 -15.36
C LEU A 22 12.33 -16.33 -15.10
N GLY A 23 11.55 -16.43 -14.03
CA GLY A 23 10.76 -17.60 -13.69
C GLY A 23 9.78 -17.99 -14.80
N ALA A 24 9.01 -17.03 -15.27
CA ALA A 24 8.06 -17.22 -16.37
C ALA A 24 8.78 -17.63 -17.67
N ALA A 25 9.90 -16.99 -18.01
CA ALA A 25 10.69 -17.31 -19.20
C ALA A 25 11.25 -18.74 -19.17
N ILE A 26 11.79 -19.18 -18.02
CA ILE A 26 12.30 -20.55 -17.86
C ILE A 26 11.16 -21.57 -17.96
N LEU A 27 10.01 -21.30 -17.32
CA LEU A 27 8.85 -22.19 -17.40
C LEU A 27 8.30 -22.30 -18.83
N LEU A 28 8.26 -21.20 -19.58
CA LEU A 28 7.87 -21.19 -20.99
C LEU A 28 8.78 -22.06 -21.86
N ILE A 29 10.10 -22.00 -21.65
CA ILE A 29 11.07 -22.81 -22.39
C ILE A 29 10.88 -24.30 -22.08
N ILE A 30 10.64 -24.64 -20.81
CA ILE A 30 10.50 -26.02 -20.35
C ILE A 30 9.15 -26.62 -20.79
N SER A 31 8.04 -25.90 -20.58
CA SER A 31 6.71 -26.40 -20.87
C SER A 31 6.44 -26.49 -22.38
N LYS A 32 7.15 -25.69 -23.18
CA LYS A 32 6.91 -25.52 -24.63
C LYS A 32 5.47 -25.10 -24.95
N GLU A 33 4.78 -24.53 -23.97
CA GLU A 33 3.44 -23.99 -24.15
C GLU A 33 3.48 -22.78 -25.07
N SER A 34 2.40 -22.57 -25.83
CA SER A 34 2.34 -21.42 -26.71
C SER A 34 2.29 -20.13 -25.89
N THR A 35 3.22 -19.22 -26.15
CA THR A 35 3.24 -17.88 -25.52
C THR A 35 1.91 -17.16 -25.72
N HIS A 36 1.26 -17.37 -26.87
CA HIS A 36 -0.03 -16.80 -27.19
C HIS A 36 -1.16 -17.27 -26.24
N HIS A 37 -1.16 -18.54 -25.81
CA HIS A 37 -2.14 -19.01 -24.83
C HIS A 37 -1.88 -18.42 -23.45
N ILE A 38 -0.63 -18.43 -22.98
CA ILE A 38 -0.29 -17.92 -21.65
C ILE A 38 -0.55 -16.42 -21.54
N LEU A 39 -0.26 -15.65 -22.59
CA LEU A 39 -0.59 -14.22 -22.63
C LEU A 39 -2.10 -13.96 -22.56
N LYS A 40 -2.96 -14.87 -23.02
CA LYS A 40 -4.42 -14.72 -22.90
C LYS A 40 -4.92 -14.97 -21.48
N GLU A 41 -4.19 -15.73 -20.68
CA GLU A 41 -4.53 -16.00 -19.28
C GLU A 41 -4.14 -14.85 -18.34
N LEU A 42 -3.39 -13.85 -18.83
CA LEU A 42 -3.10 -12.66 -18.06
C LEU A 42 -4.36 -11.85 -17.79
N GLU A 43 -4.46 -11.33 -16.56
CA GLU A 43 -5.48 -10.37 -16.13
C GLU A 43 -5.21 -8.97 -16.74
N TRP A 44 -5.34 -8.84 -18.07
CA TRP A 44 -5.14 -7.58 -18.80
C TRP A 44 -5.92 -6.40 -18.21
N PRO A 45 -7.20 -6.55 -17.78
CA PRO A 45 -7.92 -5.45 -17.15
C PRO A 45 -7.19 -4.88 -15.93
N THR A 46 -6.58 -5.74 -15.10
CA THR A 46 -5.83 -5.32 -13.91
C THR A 46 -4.54 -4.57 -14.29
N LEU A 47 -3.83 -5.02 -15.33
CA LEU A 47 -2.64 -4.30 -15.82
C LEU A 47 -2.99 -2.90 -16.36
N PHE A 48 -4.02 -2.80 -17.21
CA PHE A 48 -4.48 -1.51 -17.73
C PHE A 48 -5.04 -0.60 -16.64
N PHE A 49 -5.71 -1.15 -15.63
CA PHE A 49 -6.14 -0.41 -14.45
C PHE A 49 -4.95 0.24 -13.73
N PHE A 50 -3.87 -0.50 -13.44
CA PHE A 50 -2.69 0.07 -12.78
C PHE A 50 -1.96 1.09 -13.65
N ILE A 51 -1.87 0.88 -14.97
CA ILE A 51 -1.32 1.87 -15.89
C ILE A 51 -2.13 3.17 -15.82
N GLY A 52 -3.46 3.08 -15.95
CA GLY A 52 -4.36 4.24 -15.87
C GLY A 52 -4.29 4.94 -14.52
N LEU A 53 -4.26 4.19 -13.43
CA LEU A 53 -4.08 4.69 -12.08
C LEU A 53 -2.78 5.50 -11.94
N PHE A 54 -1.63 4.96 -12.36
CA PHE A 54 -0.36 5.68 -12.24
C PHE A 54 -0.30 6.93 -13.13
N ILE A 55 -0.94 6.91 -14.31
CA ILE A 55 -1.11 8.09 -15.16
C ILE A 55 -1.94 9.16 -14.44
N ILE A 56 -3.07 8.78 -13.83
CA ILE A 56 -3.93 9.70 -13.08
C ILE A 56 -3.17 10.28 -11.88
N VAL A 57 -2.50 9.44 -11.08
CA VAL A 57 -1.69 9.89 -9.94
C VAL A 57 -0.62 10.88 -10.40
N GLY A 58 0.11 10.57 -11.48
CA GLY A 58 1.08 11.49 -12.07
C GLY A 58 0.45 12.82 -12.54
N GLY A 59 -0.77 12.76 -13.09
CA GLY A 59 -1.55 13.95 -13.44
C GLY A 59 -1.95 14.79 -12.23
N VAL A 60 -2.41 14.16 -11.16
CA VAL A 60 -2.82 14.82 -9.90
C VAL A 60 -1.62 15.45 -9.18
N VAL A 61 -0.45 14.80 -9.21
CA VAL A 61 0.82 15.37 -8.75
C VAL A 61 1.15 16.62 -9.55
N LYS A 62 1.13 16.55 -10.90
CA LYS A 62 1.40 17.71 -11.76
C LYS A 62 0.38 18.84 -11.62
N ALA A 63 -0.87 18.52 -11.29
CA ALA A 63 -1.92 19.50 -11.01
C ALA A 63 -1.75 20.21 -9.65
N GLY A 64 -0.79 19.79 -8.82
CA GLY A 64 -0.49 20.39 -7.52
C GLY A 64 -1.47 20.01 -6.40
N LEU A 65 -2.37 19.05 -6.61
CA LEU A 65 -3.29 18.61 -5.55
C LEU A 65 -2.54 17.87 -4.43
N ILE A 66 -1.56 17.04 -4.79
CA ILE A 66 -0.71 16.36 -3.81
C ILE A 66 0.05 17.37 -2.95
N SER A 67 0.57 18.44 -3.53
CA SER A 67 1.25 19.51 -2.79
C SER A 67 0.32 20.24 -1.81
N LYS A 68 -0.94 20.50 -2.19
CA LYS A 68 -1.92 21.08 -1.24
C LYS A 68 -2.23 20.16 -0.06
N LEU A 69 -2.31 18.86 -0.32
CA LEU A 69 -2.55 17.86 0.72
C LEU A 69 -1.33 17.70 1.62
N SER A 70 -0.11 17.70 1.07
CA SER A 70 1.13 17.65 1.83
C SER A 70 1.29 18.89 2.71
N GLU A 71 1.00 20.10 2.19
CA GLU A 71 0.97 21.34 2.97
C GLU A 71 0.00 21.24 4.16
N SER A 72 -1.21 20.72 3.93
CA SER A 72 -2.20 20.50 4.99
C SER A 72 -1.68 19.51 6.05
N MET A 73 -1.02 18.44 5.61
CA MET A 73 -0.41 17.46 6.50
C MET A 73 0.73 18.09 7.31
N ILE A 74 1.59 18.90 6.70
CA ILE A 74 2.69 19.61 7.37
C ILE A 74 2.13 20.59 8.40
N LEU A 75 1.10 21.35 8.08
CA LEU A 75 0.47 22.31 9.00
C LEU A 75 -0.13 21.63 10.22
N LEU A 76 -0.76 20.47 10.02
CA LEU A 76 -1.38 19.68 11.08
C LEU A 76 -0.34 18.99 11.99
N THR A 77 0.69 18.40 11.38
CA THR A 77 1.61 17.47 12.08
C THR A 77 2.90 18.12 12.51
N LYS A 78 3.29 19.25 11.90
CA LYS A 78 4.53 20.00 12.14
C LYS A 78 5.74 19.07 12.22
N PRO A 79 6.00 18.28 11.15
CA PRO A 79 7.04 17.27 11.18
C PRO A 79 8.41 17.92 11.41
N SER A 80 9.27 17.24 12.16
CA SER A 80 10.69 17.60 12.26
C SER A 80 11.55 16.36 12.01
N PRO A 81 12.84 16.52 11.65
CA PRO A 81 13.75 15.38 11.45
C PRO A 81 13.83 14.44 12.66
N GLU A 82 13.64 14.99 13.86
CA GLU A 82 13.72 14.31 15.15
C GLU A 82 12.37 13.75 15.60
N ASN A 83 11.25 14.32 15.13
CA ASN A 83 9.92 13.94 15.57
C ASN A 83 8.93 13.87 14.39
N MET A 84 8.66 12.64 13.97
CA MET A 84 7.67 12.31 12.95
C MET A 84 6.38 11.71 13.56
N PHE A 85 6.18 11.79 14.88
CA PHE A 85 5.11 11.06 15.59
C PHE A 85 3.72 11.41 15.09
N LEU A 86 3.38 12.69 15.05
CA LEU A 86 2.06 13.12 14.59
C LEU A 86 1.83 12.77 13.12
N THR A 87 2.88 12.85 12.29
CA THR A 87 2.85 12.41 10.89
C THR A 87 2.57 10.92 10.79
N ALA A 88 3.25 10.09 11.58
CA ALA A 88 3.07 8.65 11.63
C ALA A 88 1.64 8.26 12.04
N ILE A 89 1.13 8.83 13.14
CA ILE A 89 -0.22 8.54 13.64
C ILE A 89 -1.29 9.03 12.66
N THR A 90 -1.12 10.24 12.12
CA THR A 90 -2.04 10.78 11.10
C THR A 90 -2.06 9.87 9.88
N THR A 91 -0.90 9.45 9.39
CA THR A 91 -0.79 8.50 8.28
C THR A 91 -1.48 7.18 8.61
N LEU A 92 -1.30 6.60 9.80
CA LEU A 92 -1.94 5.33 10.19
C LEU A 92 -3.47 5.41 10.06
N TRP A 93 -4.07 6.39 10.72
CA TRP A 93 -5.52 6.50 10.82
C TRP A 93 -6.16 7.02 9.54
N PHE A 94 -5.53 8.01 8.89
CA PHE A 94 -5.99 8.48 7.58
C PHE A 94 -5.95 7.34 6.57
N SER A 95 -4.85 6.60 6.53
CA SER A 95 -4.73 5.43 5.65
C SER A 95 -5.79 4.40 5.95
N ALA A 96 -6.03 4.09 7.23
CA ALA A 96 -7.02 3.10 7.59
C ALA A 96 -8.45 3.48 7.17
N ILE A 97 -8.84 4.74 7.39
CA ILE A 97 -10.17 5.24 7.02
C ILE A 97 -10.33 5.29 5.50
N SER A 98 -9.32 5.78 4.78
CA SER A 98 -9.36 5.86 3.33
C SER A 98 -9.37 4.47 2.69
N SER A 99 -8.53 3.54 3.16
CA SER A 99 -8.49 2.16 2.65
C SER A 99 -9.75 1.38 2.96
N ALA A 100 -10.52 1.76 3.99
CA ALA A 100 -11.83 1.18 4.25
C ALA A 100 -12.85 1.46 3.14
N ILE A 101 -12.55 2.38 2.20
CA ILE A 101 -13.45 2.75 1.09
C ILE A 101 -12.78 2.52 -0.27
N ILE A 102 -11.47 2.75 -0.34
CA ILE A 102 -10.64 2.68 -1.54
C ILE A 102 -9.73 1.45 -1.42
N ASP A 103 -9.57 0.67 -2.49
CA ASP A 103 -8.62 -0.45 -2.46
C ASP A 103 -7.20 0.01 -2.06
N ASN A 104 -6.53 -0.80 -1.27
CA ASN A 104 -5.20 -0.53 -0.71
C ASN A 104 -4.18 -0.16 -1.79
N ILE A 105 -4.23 -0.78 -2.98
CA ILE A 105 -3.24 -0.54 -4.03
C ILE A 105 -3.32 0.89 -4.60
N PRO A 106 -4.48 1.36 -5.12
CA PRO A 106 -4.62 2.73 -5.58
C PRO A 106 -4.41 3.77 -4.48
N PHE A 107 -4.84 3.45 -3.25
CA PHE A 107 -4.64 4.35 -2.13
C PHE A 107 -3.15 4.56 -1.82
N VAL A 108 -2.39 3.49 -1.61
CA VAL A 108 -0.94 3.57 -1.31
C VAL A 108 -0.18 4.24 -2.45
N ALA A 109 -0.54 3.96 -3.71
CA ALA A 109 0.06 4.61 -4.88
C ALA A 109 -0.05 6.14 -4.83
N SER A 110 -1.15 6.68 -4.29
CA SER A 110 -1.34 8.12 -4.10
C SER A 110 -0.64 8.68 -2.85
N MET A 111 -0.47 7.87 -1.80
CA MET A 111 0.17 8.29 -0.55
C MET A 111 1.69 8.36 -0.67
N ILE A 112 2.30 7.52 -1.50
CA ILE A 112 3.76 7.56 -1.75
C ILE A 112 4.22 8.97 -2.17
N PRO A 113 3.67 9.60 -3.23
CA PRO A 113 4.08 10.95 -3.60
C PRO A 113 3.71 11.99 -2.54
N LEU A 114 2.58 11.83 -1.82
CA LEU A 114 2.20 12.73 -0.73
C LEU A 114 3.21 12.73 0.42
N ILE A 115 3.58 11.54 0.93
CA ILE A 115 4.56 11.40 2.01
C ILE A 115 5.94 11.86 1.56
N THR A 116 6.32 11.57 0.31
CA THR A 116 7.57 12.05 -0.28
C THR A 116 7.61 13.57 -0.34
N ASP A 117 6.51 14.21 -0.74
CA ASP A 117 6.40 15.67 -0.77
C ASP A 117 6.42 16.29 0.64
N THR A 118 5.76 15.66 1.62
CA THR A 118 5.88 16.02 3.04
C THR A 118 7.32 15.86 3.55
N ALA A 119 8.08 14.89 3.06
CA ALA A 119 9.47 14.67 3.45
C ALA A 119 10.38 15.84 3.07
N HIS A 120 10.10 16.52 1.95
CA HIS A 120 10.89 17.69 1.53
C HIS A 120 10.81 18.87 2.52
N ALA A 121 9.82 18.89 3.42
CA ALA A 121 9.75 19.89 4.48
C ALA A 121 10.74 19.64 5.63
N VAL A 122 11.25 18.42 5.77
CA VAL A 122 12.17 18.02 6.85
C VAL A 122 13.54 17.57 6.36
N LEU A 123 13.65 17.18 5.09
CA LEU A 123 14.87 16.68 4.49
C LEU A 123 15.62 17.75 3.67
N PRO A 124 16.94 17.62 3.49
CA PRO A 124 17.71 18.49 2.59
C PRO A 124 17.14 18.57 1.18
N SER A 125 17.06 19.79 0.64
CA SER A 125 16.60 20.02 -0.73
C SER A 125 17.55 19.40 -1.76
N GLY A 126 17.01 18.90 -2.87
CA GLY A 126 17.79 18.36 -3.99
C GLY A 126 18.13 16.88 -3.90
N MET A 127 17.63 16.15 -2.90
CA MET A 127 17.68 14.68 -2.94
C MET A 127 16.80 14.13 -4.05
N ASP A 128 17.27 13.05 -4.68
CA ASP A 128 16.49 12.29 -5.64
C ASP A 128 15.44 11.41 -4.92
N PHE A 129 14.41 11.01 -5.67
CA PHE A 129 13.27 10.24 -5.15
C PHE A 129 13.70 8.99 -4.38
N LYS A 130 14.70 8.27 -4.88
CA LYS A 130 15.17 7.02 -4.26
C LYS A 130 15.80 7.29 -2.89
N SER A 131 16.64 8.31 -2.78
CA SER A 131 17.26 8.68 -1.50
C SER A 131 16.24 9.17 -0.49
N VAL A 132 15.23 9.93 -0.92
CA VAL A 132 14.13 10.37 -0.04
C VAL A 132 13.37 9.17 0.52
N VAL A 133 12.89 8.27 -0.36
CA VAL A 133 12.07 7.12 0.06
C VAL A 133 12.85 6.17 0.99
N GLN A 134 14.16 6.04 0.81
CA GLN A 134 15.02 5.18 1.63
C GLN A 134 15.57 5.87 2.89
N HIS A 135 15.26 7.16 3.12
CA HIS A 135 15.77 7.90 4.26
C HIS A 135 15.17 7.39 5.58
N SER A 136 16.02 7.22 6.60
CA SER A 136 15.62 6.66 7.91
C SER A 136 14.50 7.47 8.59
N THR A 137 14.48 8.79 8.41
CA THR A 137 13.42 9.70 8.90
C THR A 137 12.02 9.35 8.40
N LEU A 138 11.88 8.69 7.25
CA LEU A 138 10.56 8.27 6.74
C LEU A 138 10.13 6.88 7.20
N MET A 139 11.04 6.08 7.78
CA MET A 139 10.69 4.75 8.29
C MET A 139 9.54 4.79 9.32
N PRO A 140 9.49 5.74 10.27
CA PRO A 140 8.36 5.87 11.18
C PRO A 140 7.03 6.21 10.49
N VAL A 141 7.01 6.60 9.21
CA VAL A 141 5.79 6.93 8.43
C VAL A 141 5.42 5.81 7.46
N TRP A 142 6.40 5.13 6.86
CA TRP A 142 6.15 4.02 5.94
C TRP A 142 5.45 2.82 6.58
N TRP A 143 5.83 2.47 7.82
CA TRP A 143 5.16 1.41 8.56
C TRP A 143 3.70 1.74 8.89
N PRO A 144 3.37 2.93 9.42
CA PRO A 144 1.99 3.37 9.56
C PRO A 144 1.18 3.34 8.27
N LEU A 145 1.76 3.75 7.13
CA LEU A 145 1.07 3.67 5.84
C LEU A 145 0.74 2.22 5.51
N ALA A 146 1.73 1.32 5.60
CA ALA A 146 1.55 -0.09 5.29
C ALA A 146 0.53 -0.76 6.22
N LEU A 147 0.64 -0.53 7.54
CA LEU A 147 -0.28 -1.09 8.53
C LEU A 147 -1.69 -0.50 8.38
N GLY A 148 -1.80 0.82 8.23
CA GLY A 148 -3.06 1.52 8.09
C GLY A 148 -3.81 1.10 6.84
N ALA A 149 -3.15 1.10 5.67
CA ALA A 149 -3.77 0.68 4.42
C ALA A 149 -4.21 -0.80 4.48
N CYS A 150 -3.32 -1.71 4.90
CA CYS A 150 -3.62 -3.14 4.91
C CYS A 150 -4.72 -3.52 5.93
N LEU A 151 -4.69 -2.94 7.14
CA LEU A 151 -5.66 -3.27 8.19
C LEU A 151 -6.99 -2.51 7.99
N GLY A 152 -6.93 -1.28 7.48
CA GLY A 152 -8.09 -0.45 7.20
C GLY A 152 -9.00 -1.04 6.12
N GLY A 153 -8.43 -1.62 5.06
CA GLY A 153 -9.19 -2.27 3.99
C GLY A 153 -10.09 -3.42 4.47
N ASN A 154 -9.78 -4.01 5.64
CA ASN A 154 -10.61 -5.04 6.26
C ASN A 154 -11.87 -4.50 6.92
N GLY A 155 -11.97 -3.19 7.17
CA GLY A 155 -13.06 -2.57 7.92
C GLY A 155 -14.41 -2.56 7.18
N THR A 156 -14.41 -2.71 5.85
CA THR A 156 -15.65 -2.76 5.06
C THR A 156 -15.61 -3.82 3.96
N PRO A 157 -16.78 -4.22 3.44
CA PRO A 157 -16.88 -5.10 2.27
C PRO A 157 -16.12 -4.64 1.03
N VAL A 158 -15.99 -3.32 0.82
CA VAL A 158 -15.46 -2.73 -0.42
C VAL A 158 -14.00 -2.28 -0.30
N GLY A 159 -13.48 -2.18 0.93
CA GLY A 159 -12.10 -1.71 1.18
C GLY A 159 -11.02 -2.65 0.63
N ALA A 160 -11.34 -3.93 0.42
CA ALA A 160 -10.44 -4.88 -0.22
C ALA A 160 -11.19 -5.79 -1.20
N SER A 161 -10.58 -6.04 -2.36
CA SER A 161 -11.07 -7.01 -3.34
C SER A 161 -11.35 -8.40 -2.75
N ALA A 162 -10.52 -8.85 -1.80
CA ALA A 162 -10.71 -10.11 -1.08
C ALA A 162 -12.04 -10.18 -0.31
N ASN A 163 -12.50 -9.07 0.26
CA ASN A 163 -13.76 -9.01 1.01
C ASN A 163 -14.96 -9.19 0.06
N VAL A 164 -14.95 -8.48 -1.07
CA VAL A 164 -15.98 -8.61 -2.12
C VAL A 164 -16.05 -10.03 -2.67
N ILE A 165 -14.89 -10.63 -2.97
CA ILE A 165 -14.80 -12.02 -3.45
C ILE A 165 -15.37 -12.98 -2.41
N THR A 166 -15.00 -12.82 -1.14
CA THR A 166 -15.49 -13.68 -0.04
C THR A 166 -17.00 -13.59 0.13
N ILE A 167 -17.57 -12.38 0.08
CA ILE A 167 -19.02 -12.17 0.15
C ILE A 167 -19.72 -12.81 -1.05
N GLY A 168 -19.19 -12.63 -2.26
CA GLY A 168 -19.75 -13.24 -3.47
C GLY A 168 -19.69 -14.77 -3.48
N LEU A 169 -18.64 -15.36 -2.92
CA LEU A 169 -18.53 -16.81 -2.73
C LEU A 169 -19.54 -17.32 -1.70
N ALA A 170 -19.68 -16.62 -0.57
CA ALA A 170 -20.65 -16.97 0.46
C ALA A 170 -22.09 -16.91 -0.07
N GLU A 171 -22.43 -15.89 -0.86
CA GLU A 171 -23.73 -15.76 -1.51
C GLU A 171 -24.00 -16.94 -2.47
N LYS A 172 -23.02 -17.31 -3.31
CA LYS A 172 -23.12 -18.48 -4.20
C LYS A 172 -23.31 -19.79 -3.44
N ALA A 173 -22.75 -19.90 -2.23
CA ALA A 173 -22.91 -21.07 -1.36
C ALA A 173 -24.22 -21.07 -0.56
N GLY A 174 -25.11 -20.08 -0.75
CA GLY A 174 -26.39 -19.96 -0.05
C GLY A 174 -26.31 -19.24 1.31
N TYR A 175 -25.19 -18.60 1.63
CA TYR A 175 -24.95 -17.87 2.87
C TYR A 175 -24.73 -16.36 2.59
N PRO A 176 -25.77 -15.59 2.24
CA PRO A 176 -25.60 -14.18 1.93
C PRO A 176 -25.11 -13.39 3.15
N ILE A 177 -24.09 -12.55 2.94
CA ILE A 177 -23.53 -11.64 3.95
C ILE A 177 -23.93 -10.22 3.55
N SER A 178 -24.82 -9.61 4.33
CA SER A 178 -25.18 -8.21 4.10
C SER A 178 -24.05 -7.27 4.50
N PHE A 179 -23.99 -6.10 3.86
CA PHE A 179 -23.01 -5.05 4.18
C PHE A 179 -22.99 -4.73 5.68
N ARG A 180 -24.18 -4.55 6.28
CA ARG A 180 -24.33 -4.29 7.72
C ARG A 180 -23.76 -5.42 8.57
N LYS A 181 -24.04 -6.68 8.21
CA LYS A 181 -23.54 -7.84 8.95
C LYS A 181 -22.02 -7.87 8.93
N PHE A 182 -21.40 -7.60 7.79
CA PHE A 182 -19.94 -7.55 7.67
C PHE A 182 -19.33 -6.47 8.57
N ILE A 183 -19.77 -5.21 8.45
CA ILE A 183 -19.16 -4.08 9.17
C ILE A 183 -19.28 -4.20 10.70
N VAL A 184 -20.35 -4.83 11.21
CA VAL A 184 -20.55 -5.03 12.65
C VAL A 184 -19.46 -5.90 13.27
N TYR A 185 -18.91 -6.86 12.53
CA TYR A 185 -17.78 -7.67 12.97
C TYR A 185 -16.43 -7.08 12.55
N ALA A 186 -16.36 -6.54 11.33
CA ALA A 186 -15.11 -6.05 10.75
C ALA A 186 -14.58 -4.79 11.44
N ILE A 187 -15.43 -3.79 11.69
CA ILE A 187 -14.99 -2.51 12.27
C ILE A 187 -14.35 -2.68 13.66
N PRO A 188 -14.94 -3.43 14.62
CA PRO A 188 -14.29 -3.64 15.91
C PRO A 188 -12.91 -4.28 15.78
N ILE A 189 -12.76 -5.30 14.93
CA ILE A 189 -11.48 -6.00 14.69
C ILE A 189 -10.46 -5.06 14.04
N THR A 190 -10.89 -4.26 13.06
CA THR A 190 -10.03 -3.26 12.43
C THR A 190 -9.57 -2.22 13.45
N ILE A 191 -10.45 -1.70 14.31
CA ILE A 191 -10.06 -0.74 15.36
C ILE A 191 -9.06 -1.36 16.34
N GLU A 192 -9.31 -2.60 16.79
CA GLU A 192 -8.41 -3.31 17.70
C GLU A 192 -7.00 -3.47 17.08
N THR A 193 -6.93 -3.95 15.84
CA THR A 193 -5.65 -4.13 15.13
C THR A 193 -4.93 -2.81 14.84
N LEU A 194 -5.66 -1.72 14.62
CA LEU A 194 -5.08 -0.37 14.49
C LEU A 194 -4.54 0.15 15.82
N ILE A 195 -5.22 -0.10 16.95
CA ILE A 195 -4.72 0.26 18.28
C ILE A 195 -3.42 -0.50 18.58
N ILE A 196 -3.38 -1.81 18.30
CA ILE A 196 -2.17 -2.62 18.46
C ILE A 196 -1.04 -2.08 17.57
N SER A 197 -1.34 -1.73 16.32
CA SER A 197 -0.36 -1.14 15.39
C SER A 197 0.17 0.20 15.88
N ASN A 198 -0.70 1.05 16.42
CA ASN A 198 -0.34 2.34 17.01
C ASN A 198 0.63 2.15 18.19
N ILE A 199 0.31 1.25 19.12
CA ILE A 199 1.18 0.90 20.26
C ILE A 199 2.53 0.38 19.76
N TYR A 200 2.52 -0.52 18.77
CA TYR A 200 3.74 -1.06 18.17
C TYR A 200 4.63 0.03 17.56
N ILE A 201 4.05 0.93 16.74
CA ILE A 201 4.78 2.05 16.13
C ILE A 201 5.37 2.95 17.22
N TRP A 202 4.58 3.29 18.23
CA TRP A 202 5.02 4.12 19.35
C TRP A 202 6.21 3.50 20.08
N LEU A 203 6.10 2.22 20.48
CA LEU A 203 7.19 1.51 21.15
C LEU A 203 8.44 1.40 20.28
N ARG A 204 8.28 0.95 19.02
CA ARG A 204 9.41 0.67 18.13
C ARG A 204 10.19 1.91 17.74
N TYR A 205 9.52 3.03 17.47
CA TYR A 205 10.14 4.22 16.87
C TYR A 205 10.37 5.38 17.85
N TYR A 206 9.69 5.40 19.00
CA TYR A 206 9.73 6.54 19.93
C TYR A 206 10.16 6.16 21.36
N ILE A 207 10.27 4.87 21.67
CA ILE A 207 10.75 4.38 22.97
C ILE A 207 12.06 3.59 22.82
N PHE A 208 12.12 2.64 21.88
CA PHE A 208 13.27 1.74 21.71
C PHE A 208 14.28 2.18 20.63
N ASN A 209 14.13 3.39 20.07
CA ASN A 209 14.85 3.84 18.88
C ASN A 209 15.78 5.01 19.17
#